data_AF-A0A941V1A7-F1
#
_entry.id   AF-A0A941V1A7-F1
#
_cell.length_a   1.000
_cell.length_b   1.000
_cell.length_c   1.000
_cell.angle_alpha   90.00
_cell.angle_beta   90.00
_cell.angle_gamma   90.00
#
_symmetry.space_group_name_H-M   'P 1'
#
loop_
_entity.id
_entity.type
_entity.pdbx_description
1 polymer ?
#
loop_
_entity_poly.entity_id
_entity_poly.type
_entity_poly.pdbx_seq_one_letter_code
_entity_poly.pdbx_strand_id
1 'polypeptide(L)'
;MSAFNKLAGSTPTPPGLERLVLRRLPGVLLLGTLLIGLPALLARLFPWTGSEADVAVRIMTIDFYAIAVVVLHWTIVFTIAIAAFIVMVMKGPAYVADAYPLDDAEEPDGAGRWRRS
;
A
#
# COMPACT_ATOMS: atom_id res chain seq x y z
N MET A 1 -6.02 5.25 27.09
CA MET A 1 -6.61 4.09 26.40
C MET A 1 -5.56 3.56 25.44
N SER A 2 -4.97 2.40 25.71
CA SER A 2 -3.91 1.82 24.85
C SER A 2 -4.54 0.94 23.78
N ALA A 3 -4.61 1.43 22.54
CA ALA A 3 -5.22 0.71 21.41
C ALA A 3 -4.47 -0.58 20.97
N PHE A 4 -3.43 -1.02 21.70
CA PHE A 4 -2.52 -2.08 21.26
C PHE A 4 -2.05 -2.99 22.42
N ASN A 5 -2.97 -3.56 23.18
CA ASN A 5 -2.61 -4.65 24.10
C ASN A 5 -2.30 -5.91 23.30
N LYS A 6 -1.05 -6.36 23.37
CA LYS A 6 -0.58 -7.59 22.74
C LYS A 6 -1.00 -8.79 23.60
N LEU A 7 -1.46 -9.86 22.97
CA LEU A 7 -1.75 -11.12 23.64
C LEU A 7 -0.47 -11.71 24.25
N ALA A 8 -0.50 -12.00 25.55
CA ALA A 8 0.60 -12.69 26.23
C ALA A 8 0.77 -14.10 25.64
N GLY A 9 1.98 -14.44 25.18
CA GLY A 9 2.27 -15.74 24.58
C GLY A 9 2.19 -15.81 23.05
N SER A 10 1.94 -14.69 22.34
CA SER A 10 1.99 -14.70 20.87
C SER A 10 3.40 -14.96 20.37
N THR A 11 3.59 -15.98 19.52
CA THR A 11 4.86 -16.23 18.83
C THR A 11 5.03 -15.23 17.69
N PRO A 12 6.08 -14.38 17.70
CA PRO A 12 6.29 -13.44 16.61
C PRO A 12 6.68 -14.18 15.33
N THR A 13 5.96 -13.94 14.25
CA THR A 13 6.29 -14.42 12.91
C THR A 13 7.55 -13.70 12.39
N PRO A 14 8.52 -14.41 11.78
CA PRO A 14 9.74 -13.79 11.27
C PRO A 14 9.44 -12.68 10.26
N PRO A 15 10.16 -11.55 10.29
CA PRO A 15 9.95 -10.45 9.35
C PRO A 15 10.24 -10.90 7.91
N GLY A 16 9.25 -10.75 7.01
CA GLY A 16 9.37 -11.12 5.59
C GLY A 16 9.68 -9.95 4.66
N LEU A 17 9.46 -10.16 3.36
CA LEU A 17 9.71 -9.19 2.28
C LEU A 17 8.94 -7.87 2.46
N GLU A 18 7.79 -7.89 3.15
CA GLU A 18 6.96 -6.71 3.40
C GLU A 18 7.72 -5.57 4.11
N ARG A 19 8.59 -5.88 5.08
CA ARG A 19 9.39 -4.86 5.78
C ARG A 19 10.47 -4.26 4.88
N LEU A 20 11.05 -5.07 4.00
CA LEU A 20 12.05 -4.59 3.05
C LEU A 20 11.39 -3.65 2.03
N VAL A 21 10.22 -4.02 1.52
CA VAL A 21 9.42 -3.20 0.60
C VAL A 21 9.08 -1.87 1.25
N LEU A 22 8.48 -1.87 2.45
CA LEU A 22 8.12 -0.63 3.17
C LEU A 22 9.33 0.26 3.47
N ARG A 23 10.51 -0.32 3.75
CA ARG A 23 11.73 0.46 4.02
C ARG A 23 12.35 1.07 2.76
N ARG A 24 12.18 0.42 1.60
CA ARG A 24 12.72 0.88 0.30
C ARG A 24 11.76 1.81 -0.44
N LEU A 25 10.47 1.74 -0.11
CA LEU A 25 9.38 2.49 -0.74
C LEU A 25 9.61 4.00 -0.84
N PRO A 26 10.05 4.71 0.22
CA PRO A 26 10.31 6.15 0.14
C PRO A 26 11.43 6.48 -0.84
N GLY A 27 12.47 5.64 -0.87
CA GLY A 27 13.58 5.79 -1.81
C GLY A 27 13.16 5.54 -3.26
N VAL A 28 12.34 4.52 -3.50
CA VAL A 28 11.79 4.22 -4.83
C VAL A 28 10.88 5.34 -5.33
N LEU A 29 10.04 5.91 -4.46
CA LEU A 29 9.18 7.04 -4.80
C LEU A 29 10.02 8.24 -5.23
N LEU A 30 11.02 8.62 -4.44
CA LEU A 30 11.86 9.79 -4.73
C LEU A 30 12.71 9.57 -5.99
N LEU A 31 13.42 8.44 -6.07
CA LEU A 31 14.29 8.14 -7.22
C LEU A 31 13.48 7.92 -8.50
N GLY A 32 12.35 7.22 -8.42
CA GLY A 32 11.46 6.99 -9.55
C GLY A 32 10.87 8.29 -10.08
N THR A 33 10.38 9.16 -9.19
CA THR A 33 9.87 10.48 -9.58
C THR A 33 10.97 11.34 -10.21
N LEU A 34 12.17 11.35 -9.63
CA LEU A 34 13.31 12.11 -10.18
C LEU A 34 13.71 11.61 -11.58
N LEU A 35 13.75 10.29 -11.76
CA LEU A 35 14.08 9.65 -13.04
C LEU A 35 13.03 9.95 -14.11
N ILE A 36 11.75 9.97 -13.75
CA ILE A 36 10.66 10.29 -14.69
C ILE A 36 10.62 11.79 -15.01
N GLY A 37 11.01 12.66 -14.07
CA GLY A 37 11.10 14.10 -14.30
C GLY A 37 12.30 14.54 -15.15
N LEU A 38 13.34 13.70 -15.26
CA LEU A 38 14.56 13.99 -16.02
C LEU A 38 14.30 14.29 -17.51
N PRO A 39 13.52 13.49 -18.26
CA PRO A 39 13.17 13.79 -19.64
C PRO A 39 12.54 15.18 -19.84
N ALA A 40 11.67 15.62 -18.93
CA ALA A 40 11.06 16.94 -19.00
C ALA A 40 12.08 18.06 -18.75
N LEU A 41 13.02 17.87 -17.81
CA LEU A 41 14.13 18.81 -17.60
C LEU A 41 15.08 18.86 -18.79
N LEU A 42 15.44 17.69 -19.34
CA LEU A 42 16.30 17.59 -20.52
C LEU A 42 15.64 18.22 -21.75
N ALA A 43 14.33 18.05 -21.91
CA ALA A 43 13.57 18.69 -22.98
C ALA A 43 13.66 20.23 -22.92
N ARG A 44 13.86 20.84 -21.74
CA ARG A 44 14.03 22.30 -21.64
C ARG A 44 15.45 22.77 -21.94
N LEU A 45 16.44 21.89 -21.78
CA LEU A 45 17.85 22.19 -22.06
C LEU A 45 18.25 21.83 -23.50
N PHE A 46 17.40 21.06 -24.20
CA PHE A 46 17.70 20.59 -25.54
C PHE A 46 17.52 21.72 -26.58
N PRO A 47 18.50 21.94 -27.48
CA PRO A 47 18.39 22.95 -28.52
C PRO A 47 17.46 22.44 -29.63
N TRP A 48 16.17 22.74 -29.51
CA TRP A 48 15.18 22.36 -30.51
C TRP A 48 15.32 23.20 -31.79
N THR A 49 15.21 22.53 -32.93
CA THR A 49 15.15 23.18 -34.25
C THR A 49 13.70 23.27 -34.72
N GLY A 50 13.24 24.43 -35.18
CA GLY A 50 11.88 24.61 -35.68
C GLY A 50 11.36 26.03 -35.42
N SER A 51 10.07 26.26 -35.70
CA SER A 51 9.41 27.50 -35.29
C SER A 51 9.25 27.55 -33.77
N GLU A 52 9.22 28.74 -33.18
CA GLU A 52 9.02 28.89 -31.72
C GLU A 52 7.72 28.23 -31.24
N ALA A 53 6.67 28.29 -32.05
CA ALA A 53 5.39 27.66 -31.76
C ALA A 53 5.49 26.12 -31.72
N ASP A 54 6.19 25.51 -32.68
CA ASP A 54 6.37 24.05 -32.72
C ASP A 54 7.19 23.54 -31.53
N VAL A 55 8.23 24.30 -31.15
CA VAL A 55 9.07 23.99 -29.98
C VAL A 55 8.25 24.07 -28.69
N ALA A 56 7.43 25.11 -28.52
CA ALA A 56 6.56 25.27 -27.36
C ALA A 56 5.56 24.12 -27.23
N VAL A 57 4.89 23.74 -28.33
CA VAL A 57 3.93 22.63 -28.35
C VAL A 57 4.62 21.30 -28.02
N ARG A 58 5.83 21.06 -28.51
CA ARG A 58 6.62 19.86 -28.17
C ARG A 58 6.97 19.78 -26.69
N ILE A 59 7.49 20.86 -26.12
CA ILE A 59 7.85 20.91 -24.70
C ILE A 59 6.62 20.67 -23.83
N MET A 60 5.49 21.32 -24.17
CA MET A 60 4.23 21.13 -23.47
C MET A 60 3.73 19.68 -23.54
N THR A 61 3.85 19.05 -24.70
CA THR A 61 3.48 17.64 -24.90
C THR A 61 4.33 16.71 -24.02
N ILE A 62 5.66 16.93 -23.99
CA ILE A 62 6.57 16.16 -23.13
C ILE A 62 6.21 16.35 -21.65
N ASP A 63 5.91 17.58 -21.23
CA ASP A 63 5.50 17.90 -19.87
C ASP A 63 4.21 17.15 -19.49
N PHE A 64 3.21 17.11 -20.36
CA PHE A 64 1.97 16.36 -20.11
C PHE A 64 2.24 14.86 -19.91
N TYR A 65 3.02 14.24 -20.79
CA TYR A 65 3.35 12.82 -20.64
C TYR A 65 4.18 12.56 -19.38
N ALA A 66 5.14 13.43 -19.07
CA ALA A 66 5.94 13.31 -17.85
C ALA A 66 5.05 13.36 -16.59
N ILE A 67 4.14 14.34 -16.52
CA ILE A 67 3.19 14.45 -15.40
C ILE A 67 2.30 13.21 -15.31
N ALA A 68 1.76 12.73 -16.44
CA ALA A 68 0.92 11.54 -16.47
C ALA A 68 1.66 10.31 -15.91
N VAL A 69 2.92 10.11 -16.31
CA VAL A 69 3.75 8.99 -15.84
C VAL A 69 4.13 9.15 -14.36
N VAL A 70 4.40 10.38 -13.90
CA VAL A 70 4.66 10.65 -12.47
C VAL A 70 3.44 10.29 -11.62
N VAL A 71 2.25 10.73 -12.02
CA VAL A 71 1.01 10.41 -11.29
C VAL A 71 0.77 8.90 -11.28
N LEU A 72 0.93 8.22 -12.42
CA LEU A 72 0.84 6.76 -12.50
C LEU A 72 1.87 6.05 -11.60
N HIS A 73 3.10 6.57 -11.54
CA HIS A 73 4.13 6.01 -10.67
C HIS A 73 3.72 6.13 -9.20
N TRP A 74 3.22 7.29 -8.77
CA TRP A 74 2.75 7.49 -7.40
C TRP A 74 1.59 6.57 -7.03
N THR A 75 0.62 6.36 -7.93
CA THR A 75 -0.49 5.45 -7.66
C THR A 75 -0.01 4.01 -7.49
N ILE A 76 0.88 3.51 -8.37
CA ILE A 76 1.46 2.17 -8.25
C ILE A 76 2.23 2.01 -6.93
N VAL A 77 3.09 2.97 -6.61
CA VAL A 77 3.90 2.96 -5.38
C VAL A 77 3.00 2.96 -4.14
N PHE A 78 1.94 3.77 -4.15
CA PHE A 78 0.95 3.82 -3.08
C PHE A 78 0.18 2.50 -2.93
N THR A 79 -0.24 1.88 -4.02
CA THR A 79 -0.90 0.57 -4.00
C THR A 79 0.01 -0.50 -3.39
N ILE A 80 1.29 -0.53 -3.77
CA ILE A 80 2.27 -1.46 -3.20
C ILE A 80 2.50 -1.18 -1.71
N ALA A 81 2.52 0.10 -1.31
CA ALA A 81 2.65 0.48 0.10
C ALA A 81 1.49 -0.05 0.94
N ILE A 82 0.25 0.12 0.45
CA ILE A 82 -0.94 -0.41 1.11
C ILE A 82 -0.86 -1.94 1.20
N ALA A 83 -0.54 -2.62 0.10
CA ALA A 83 -0.44 -4.08 0.09
C ALA A 83 0.60 -4.59 1.10
N ALA A 84 1.80 -4.00 1.13
CA ALA A 84 2.85 -4.37 2.07
C ALA A 84 2.47 -4.04 3.53
N PHE A 85 1.76 -2.93 3.75
CA PHE A 85 1.24 -2.54 5.06
C PHE A 85 0.21 -3.55 5.56
N ILE A 86 -0.76 -3.95 4.71
CA ILE A 86 -1.76 -4.96 5.05
C ILE A 86 -1.08 -6.28 5.44
N VAL A 87 -0.12 -6.76 4.64
CA VAL A 87 0.63 -7.99 4.96
C VAL A 87 1.39 -7.87 6.29
N MET A 88 1.97 -6.71 6.57
CA MET A 88 2.64 -6.45 7.85
C MET A 88 1.66 -6.48 9.03
N VAL A 89 0.45 -5.94 8.86
CA VAL A 89 -0.62 -6.00 9.88
C VAL A 89 -1.12 -7.45 10.05
N MET A 90 -1.36 -8.17 8.96
CA MET A 90 -1.81 -9.57 8.99
C MET A 90 -0.80 -10.50 9.69
N LYS A 91 0.51 -10.25 9.52
CA LYS A 91 1.59 -10.98 10.20
C LYS A 91 1.95 -10.40 11.56
N GLY A 92 1.34 -9.29 11.97
CA GLY A 92 1.63 -8.56 13.19
C GLY A 92 1.27 -9.33 14.47
N PRO A 93 1.67 -8.85 15.65
CA PRO A 93 1.35 -9.52 16.92
C PRO A 93 -0.16 -9.64 17.07
N ALA A 94 -0.61 -10.77 17.63
CA ALA A 94 -2.02 -10.95 17.93
C ALA A 94 -2.43 -9.86 18.95
N TYR A 95 -3.28 -8.94 18.52
CA TYR A 95 -3.90 -7.96 19.39
C TYR A 95 -5.07 -8.62 20.11
N VAL A 96 -5.22 -8.35 21.40
CA VAL A 96 -6.37 -8.81 22.17
C VAL A 96 -7.62 -8.24 21.50
N ALA A 97 -8.42 -9.10 20.87
CA ALA A 97 -9.76 -8.72 20.47
C ALA A 97 -10.59 -8.50 21.75
N ASP A 98 -11.41 -7.45 21.78
CA ASP A 98 -12.37 -7.27 22.86
C ASP A 98 -13.24 -8.53 22.93
N ALA A 99 -13.21 -9.20 24.09
CA ALA A 99 -14.03 -10.38 24.30
C ALA A 99 -15.49 -9.96 24.26
N TYR A 100 -16.22 -10.38 23.22
CA TYR A 100 -17.67 -10.29 23.21
C TYR A 100 -18.19 -11.38 24.16
N PRO A 101 -19.10 -11.06 25.10
CA PRO A 101 -19.76 -12.10 25.89
C PRO A 101 -20.56 -12.98 24.94
N LEU A 102 -20.05 -14.18 24.69
CA LEU A 102 -20.79 -15.24 24.01
C LEU A 102 -21.72 -15.86 25.05
N ASP A 103 -23.04 -15.70 24.87
CA ASP A 103 -24.02 -16.55 25.54
C ASP A 103 -23.94 -17.93 24.88
N ASP A 104 -22.97 -18.74 25.32
CA ASP A 104 -22.85 -20.12 24.90
C ASP A 104 -23.99 -20.93 25.56
N ALA A 105 -24.99 -21.32 24.78
CA ALA A 105 -25.94 -22.34 25.21
C ALA A 105 -25.21 -23.70 25.21
N GLU A 106 -24.92 -24.26 26.39
CA GLU A 106 -24.26 -25.56 26.52
C GLU A 106 -25.04 -26.73 25.87
N GLU A 107 -26.33 -26.52 25.57
CA GLU A 107 -27.20 -27.59 25.07
C GLU A 107 -27.91 -27.17 23.78
N PRO A 108 -27.74 -27.90 22.66
CA PRO A 108 -28.53 -27.66 21.46
C PRO A 108 -30.00 -27.90 21.77
N ASP A 109 -30.82 -26.88 21.52
CA ASP A 109 -32.24 -26.83 21.81
C ASP A 109 -32.98 -27.91 20.99
N GLY A 110 -33.07 -29.14 21.52
CA GLY A 110 -33.75 -30.24 20.83
C GLY A 110 -33.24 -31.66 21.06
N ALA A 111 -32.10 -31.89 21.73
CA ALA A 111 -31.56 -33.24 21.93
C ALA A 111 -32.50 -34.18 22.74
N GLY A 112 -33.41 -33.62 23.55
CA GLY A 112 -34.39 -34.37 24.33
C GLY A 112 -35.74 -34.66 23.65
N ARG A 113 -36.03 -34.05 22.49
CA ARG A 113 -37.37 -34.14 21.87
C ARG A 113 -37.55 -35.36 20.95
N TRP A 114 -36.46 -35.90 20.42
CA TRP A 114 -36.46 -37.05 19.50
C TRP A 114 -36.63 -38.42 20.17
N ARG A 115 -36.58 -38.49 21.50
CA ARG A 115 -36.66 -39.77 22.26
C ARG A 115 -38.06 -40.11 22.77
N ARG A 116 -39.10 -39.32 22.44
CA ARG A 116 -40.47 -39.48 22.98
C ARG A 116 -41.59 -39.48 21.92
N SER A 117 -41.35 -40.00 20.72
CA SER A 117 -42.42 -40.23 19.73
C SER A 117 -42.41 -41.67 19.24
#